data_AF-A0A7S3TNR0-F1
#
_entry.id   AF-A0A7S3TNR0-F1
#
_cell.length_a   1.000
_cell.length_b   1.000
_cell.length_c   1.000
_cell.angle_alpha   90.00
_cell.angle_beta   90.00
_cell.angle_gamma   90.00
#
_symmetry.space_group_name_H-M   'P 1'
#
loop_
_entity.id
_entity.type
_entity.pdbx_description
1 polymer ?
#
loop_
_entity_poly.entity_id
_entity_poly.type
_entity_poly.pdbx_seq_one_letter_code
_entity_poly.pdbx_strand_id
1 'polypeptide(L)'
;EAGRDTSDLTAPPPPPPPTSAAGAETVRQAEREGLTLVTSGSSNTGYKNVTYCPKREGSKKYMLRVTSGGKQVFLGCFETAEEAATACARSEYGRADAAKLLQPRPAPTAAGAEAIRQ
;
A
#
# COMPACT_ATOMS: atom_id res chain seq x y z
N GLU A 1 28.35 2.06 28.69
CA GLU A 1 27.37 3.17 28.63
C GLU A 1 27.47 3.78 27.22
N ALA A 2 26.47 3.88 26.36
CA ALA A 2 25.06 3.57 26.41
C ALA A 2 24.69 2.90 25.07
N GLY A 3 23.76 1.95 25.12
CA GLY A 3 23.19 1.35 23.91
C GLY A 3 22.54 2.41 23.04
N ARG A 4 22.77 2.32 21.74
CA ARG A 4 21.82 2.83 20.75
C ARG A 4 21.30 1.64 19.98
N ASP A 5 20.42 0.93 20.68
CA ASP A 5 19.27 0.29 20.07
C ASP A 5 18.48 1.40 19.36
N THR A 6 18.91 1.75 18.16
CA THR A 6 17.99 2.28 17.16
C THR A 6 17.63 1.09 16.33
N SER A 7 16.79 0.25 16.95
CA SER A 7 15.81 -0.56 16.22
C SER A 7 15.52 0.13 14.90
N ASP A 8 15.90 -0.56 13.83
CA ASP A 8 15.55 -0.28 12.45
C ASP A 8 14.01 -0.28 12.34
N LEU A 9 13.38 0.72 12.94
CA LEU A 9 12.08 1.23 12.60
C LEU A 9 12.31 1.91 11.25
N THR A 10 12.52 1.09 10.22
CA THR A 10 12.34 1.55 8.85
C THR A 10 10.92 2.10 8.82
N ALA A 11 10.81 3.43 8.91
CA ALA A 11 9.53 4.07 8.71
C ALA A 11 8.98 3.51 7.39
N PRO A 12 7.70 3.09 7.34
CA PRO A 12 7.12 2.63 6.09
C PRO A 12 7.40 3.69 5.02
N PRO A 13 7.68 3.29 3.77
CA PRO A 13 8.04 4.24 2.71
C PRO A 13 7.02 5.38 2.70
N PRO A 14 7.47 6.65 2.60
CA PRO A 14 6.56 7.78 2.67
C PRO A 14 5.46 7.59 1.62
N PRO A 15 4.18 7.87 1.98
CA PRO A 15 3.10 7.77 1.02
C PRO A 15 3.41 8.67 -0.19
N PRO A 16 3.02 8.28 -1.42
CA PRO A 16 3.26 9.10 -2.59
C PRO A 16 2.60 10.48 -2.39
N PRO A 17 3.13 11.54 -3.04
CA PRO A 17 2.61 12.88 -2.87
C PRO A 17 1.10 12.89 -3.18
N PRO A 18 0.26 13.45 -2.29
CA PRO A 18 -1.17 13.47 -2.51
C PRO A 18 -1.49 14.25 -3.78
N THR A 19 -2.34 13.69 -4.63
CA THR A 19 -2.66 14.31 -5.93
C THR A 19 -3.75 15.37 -5.81
N SER A 20 -4.35 15.52 -4.63
CA SER A 20 -5.41 16.48 -4.33
C SER A 20 -5.46 16.84 -2.83
N ALA A 21 -6.06 17.99 -2.50
CA ALA A 21 -6.22 18.44 -1.12
C ALA A 21 -7.03 17.43 -0.27
N ALA A 22 -8.07 16.84 -0.85
CA ALA A 22 -8.85 15.78 -0.21
C ALA A 22 -8.00 14.51 0.06
N GLY A 23 -7.10 14.17 -0.87
CA GLY A 23 -6.18 13.07 -0.70
C GLY A 23 -5.17 13.32 0.43
N ALA A 24 -4.66 14.55 0.54
CA ALA A 24 -3.76 14.95 1.62
C ALA A 24 -4.42 14.84 3.00
N GLU A 25 -5.68 15.26 3.13
CA GLU A 25 -6.42 15.12 4.39
C GLU A 25 -6.63 13.65 4.76
N THR A 26 -6.95 12.81 3.77
CA THR A 26 -7.14 11.37 3.97
C THR A 26 -5.85 10.71 4.47
N VAL A 27 -4.70 11.04 3.87
CA VAL A 27 -3.40 10.51 4.33
C VAL A 27 -3.12 10.93 5.78
N ARG A 28 -3.33 12.21 6.13
CA ARG A 28 -3.15 12.68 7.52
C ARG A 28 -4.07 11.97 8.50
N GLN A 29 -5.30 11.69 8.09
CA GLN A 29 -6.26 10.96 8.91
C GLN A 29 -5.81 9.51 9.11
N ALA A 30 -5.31 8.85 8.06
CA ALA A 30 -4.72 7.52 8.17
C ALA A 30 -3.55 7.50 9.16
N GLU A 31 -2.64 8.47 9.09
CA GLU A 31 -1.53 8.61 10.04
C GLU A 31 -2.02 8.81 11.48
N ARG A 32 -3.04 9.65 11.68
CA ARG A 32 -3.64 9.90 13.00
C ARG A 32 -4.29 8.65 13.59
N GLU A 33 -4.86 7.80 12.75
CA GLU A 33 -5.47 6.52 13.13
C GLU A 33 -4.43 5.39 13.27
N GLY A 34 -3.16 5.63 12.96
CA GLY A 34 -2.12 4.60 12.94
C GLY A 34 -2.29 3.59 11.79
N LEU A 35 -2.98 3.98 10.72
CA LEU A 35 -3.17 3.17 9.52
C LEU A 35 -1.94 3.25 8.62
N THR A 36 -1.40 2.09 8.24
CA THR A 36 -0.29 2.01 7.29
C THR A 36 -0.84 1.85 5.88
N LEU A 37 -0.63 2.86 5.05
CA LEU A 37 -0.97 2.82 3.62
C LEU A 37 0.07 2.01 2.87
N VAL A 38 -0.35 0.91 2.26
CA VAL A 38 0.54 0.06 1.48
C VAL A 38 0.77 0.67 0.10
N THR A 39 2.01 1.04 -0.17
CA THR A 39 2.44 1.56 -1.47
C THR A 39 3.00 0.43 -2.35
N SER A 40 2.96 0.64 -3.66
CA SER A 40 3.44 -0.35 -4.63
C SER A 40 4.05 0.38 -5.82
N GLY A 41 5.36 0.25 -5.99
CA GLY A 41 6.10 0.91 -7.07
C GLY A 41 5.73 0.43 -8.49
N SER A 42 5.07 -0.72 -8.60
CA SER A 42 4.58 -1.26 -9.88
C SER A 42 3.15 -0.85 -10.22
N SER A 43 2.47 -0.12 -9.33
CA SER A 43 1.10 0.33 -9.54
C SER A 43 1.09 1.73 -10.16
N ASN A 44 0.24 1.95 -11.17
CA ASN A 44 0.07 3.27 -11.79
C ASN A 44 -0.41 4.37 -10.80
N THR A 45 -1.00 3.96 -9.68
CA THR A 45 -1.50 4.84 -8.62
C THR A 45 -0.49 5.05 -7.48
N GLY A 46 0.62 4.31 -7.47
CA GLY A 46 1.55 4.25 -6.33
C GLY A 46 1.04 3.47 -5.11
N TYR A 47 -0.22 3.01 -5.12
CA TYR A 47 -0.83 2.27 -4.02
C TYR A 47 -1.10 0.81 -4.38
N LYS A 48 -0.97 -0.08 -3.38
CA LYS A 48 -1.33 -1.49 -3.53
C LYS A 48 -2.86 -1.61 -3.63
N ASN A 49 -3.33 -2.57 -4.43
CA ASN A 49 -4.76 -2.88 -4.61
C ASN A 49 -5.61 -1.77 -5.25
N VAL A 50 -5.04 -0.58 -5.53
CA VAL A 50 -5.74 0.54 -6.18
C VAL A 50 -5.37 0.60 -7.65
N THR A 51 -6.36 0.55 -8.54
CA THR A 51 -6.18 0.64 -9.99
C THR A 51 -6.84 1.92 -10.51
N TYR A 52 -6.12 2.69 -11.31
CA TYR A 52 -6.67 3.85 -12.00
C TYR A 52 -7.38 3.42 -13.29
N CYS A 53 -8.66 3.76 -13.43
CA CYS A 53 -9.52 3.41 -14.55
C CYS A 53 -10.03 4.67 -15.25
N PRO A 54 -9.25 5.28 -16.18
CA PRO A 54 -9.62 6.54 -16.82
C PRO A 54 -10.89 6.41 -17.69
N LYS A 55 -11.17 5.22 -18.22
CA LYS A 55 -12.30 4.90 -19.10
C LYS A 55 -13.65 4.79 -18.39
N ARG A 56 -13.70 4.80 -17.04
CA ARG A 56 -14.97 4.73 -16.28
C ARG A 56 -15.74 6.04 -16.39
N GLU A 57 -17.05 6.00 -16.49
CA GLU A 57 -17.88 7.23 -16.43
C GLU A 57 -17.99 7.75 -14.99
N GLY A 58 -18.01 9.08 -14.82
CA GLY A 58 -18.08 9.76 -13.51
C GLY A 58 -16.72 10.06 -12.83
N SER A 59 -16.77 10.66 -11.63
CA SER A 59 -15.60 11.11 -10.86
C SER A 59 -14.81 9.97 -10.19
N LYS A 60 -15.43 8.79 -10.03
CA LYS A 60 -14.86 7.65 -9.32
C LYS A 60 -13.97 6.79 -10.23
N LYS A 61 -12.79 7.32 -10.52
CA LYS A 61 -11.80 6.69 -11.42
C LYS A 61 -10.87 5.69 -10.73
N TYR A 62 -10.85 5.63 -9.40
CA TYR A 62 -9.95 4.76 -8.64
C TYR A 62 -10.71 3.54 -8.12
N MET A 63 -10.29 2.36 -8.56
CA MET A 63 -10.94 1.11 -8.22
C MET A 63 -10.10 0.34 -7.20
N LEU A 64 -10.71 -0.06 -6.09
CA LEU A 64 -10.08 -0.89 -5.07
C LEU A 64 -10.42 -2.38 -5.28
N ARG A 65 -9.38 -3.17 -5.54
CA ARG A 65 -9.49 -4.63 -5.69
C ARG A 65 -8.37 -5.31 -4.91
N VAL A 66 -8.75 -6.18 -3.98
CA VAL A 66 -7.82 -6.95 -3.15
C VAL A 66 -7.81 -8.41 -3.59
N THR A 67 -6.76 -9.15 -3.24
CA THR A 67 -6.68 -10.58 -3.55
C THR A 67 -6.92 -11.40 -2.28
N SER A 68 -7.93 -12.27 -2.29
CA SER A 68 -8.30 -13.17 -1.20
C SER A 68 -8.36 -14.60 -1.72
N GLY A 69 -7.53 -15.51 -1.19
CA GLY A 69 -7.52 -16.92 -1.60
C GLY A 69 -7.31 -17.12 -3.12
N GLY A 70 -6.50 -16.28 -3.76
CA GLY A 70 -6.26 -16.30 -5.21
C GLY A 70 -7.36 -15.66 -6.07
N LYS A 71 -8.42 -15.12 -5.45
CA LYS A 71 -9.51 -14.43 -6.13
C LYS A 71 -9.43 -12.93 -5.93
N GLN A 72 -9.74 -12.16 -6.96
CA GLN A 72 -9.84 -10.70 -6.85
C GLN A 72 -11.22 -10.29 -6.32
N VAL A 73 -11.24 -9.65 -5.16
CA VAL A 73 -12.44 -9.11 -4.51
C VAL A 73 -12.50 -7.62 -4.75
N PHE A 74 -13.60 -7.14 -5.32
CA PHE A 74 -13.86 -5.71 -5.53
C PHE A 74 -14.46 -5.11 -4.26
N LEU A 75 -13.79 -4.10 -3.69
CA LEU A 75 -14.24 -3.43 -2.47
C LEU A 75 -14.98 -2.13 -2.77
N GLY A 76 -14.72 -1.49 -3.91
CA GLY A 76 -15.39 -0.25 -4.27
C GLY A 76 -14.66 0.60 -5.30
N CYS A 77 -15.27 1.74 -5.64
CA CYS A 77 -14.68 2.80 -6.44
C CYS A 77 -14.68 4.11 -5.66
N PHE A 78 -13.59 4.86 -5.80
CA PHE A 78 -13.26 6.06 -5.05
C PHE A 78 -12.84 7.18 -6.00
N GLU A 79 -12.95 8.42 -5.52
CA GLU A 79 -12.64 9.62 -6.28
C GLU A 79 -11.13 9.92 -6.28
N THR A 80 -10.41 9.44 -5.26
CA THR A 80 -8.96 9.59 -5.13
C THR A 80 -8.27 8.25 -4.87
N ALA A 81 -6.97 8.17 -5.15
CA ALA A 81 -6.19 6.96 -4.87
C ALA A 81 -5.97 6.79 -3.36
N GLU A 82 -5.80 7.91 -2.66
CA GLU A 82 -5.56 8.01 -1.22
C GLU A 82 -6.77 7.54 -0.41
N GLU A 83 -7.99 7.88 -0.84
CA GLU A 83 -9.23 7.39 -0.23
C GLU A 83 -9.38 5.87 -0.40
N ALA A 84 -9.09 5.36 -1.60
CA ALA A 84 -9.08 3.92 -1.86
C ALA A 84 -8.02 3.20 -1.02
N ALA A 85 -6.82 3.77 -0.90
CA ALA A 85 -5.73 3.20 -0.11
C ALA A 85 -6.07 3.18 1.39
N THR A 86 -6.72 4.23 1.90
CA THR A 86 -7.14 4.32 3.30
C THR A 86 -8.26 3.33 3.60
N ALA A 87 -9.23 3.19 2.69
CA ALA A 87 -10.24 2.15 2.78
C ALA A 87 -9.62 0.74 2.77
N CYS A 88 -8.57 0.53 1.97
CA CYS A 88 -7.80 -0.72 1.99
C CYS A 88 -7.14 -0.94 3.35
N ALA A 89 -6.43 0.07 3.89
CA ALA A 89 -5.74 0.00 5.18
C ALA A 89 -6.69 -0.26 6.36
N ARG A 90 -7.93 0.22 6.29
CA ARG A 90 -8.98 -0.10 7.27
C ARG A 90 -9.50 -1.53 7.15
N SER A 91 -9.47 -2.10 5.95
CA SER A 91 -9.93 -3.46 5.67
C SER A 91 -8.95 -4.52 6.19
N GLU A 92 -9.44 -5.74 6.43
CA GLU A 92 -8.62 -6.90 6.83
C GLU A 92 -7.45 -7.13 5.84
N TYR A 93 -7.69 -6.90 4.55
CA TYR A 93 -6.71 -7.11 3.49
C TYR A 93 -5.55 -6.12 3.55
N GLY A 94 -5.84 -4.84 3.75
CA GLY A 94 -4.79 -3.84 3.86
C GLY A 94 -4.07 -3.92 5.19
N ARG A 95 -4.74 -4.33 6.28
CA ARG A 95 -4.06 -4.64 7.56
C ARG A 95 -3.09 -5.81 7.42
N ALA A 96 -3.48 -6.87 6.72
CA ALA A 96 -2.60 -8.00 6.46
C ALA A 96 -1.40 -7.60 5.61
N ASP A 97 -1.60 -6.81 4.55
CA ASP A 97 -0.52 -6.34 3.68
C ASP A 97 0.40 -5.33 4.41
N ALA A 98 -0.16 -4.41 5.19
CA ALA A 98 0.58 -3.54 6.10
C ALA A 98 1.40 -4.33 7.12
N ALA A 99 0.83 -5.39 7.71
CA ALA A 99 1.55 -6.26 8.63
C ALA A 99 2.74 -6.95 7.95
N LYS A 100 2.64 -7.29 6.64
CA LYS A 100 3.77 -7.80 5.83
C LYS A 100 4.86 -6.76 5.62
N LEU A 101 4.49 -5.49 5.42
CA LEU A 101 5.45 -4.39 5.32
C LEU A 101 6.17 -4.12 6.65
N LEU A 102 5.47 -4.28 7.76
CA LEU A 102 6.00 -4.11 9.11
C LEU A 102 6.76 -5.34 9.63
N GLN A 103 6.71 -6.48 8.94
CA GLN A 103 7.59 -7.59 9.27
C GLN A 103 9.04 -7.17 8.96
N PRO A 104 10.01 -7.40 9.87
CA PRO A 104 11.41 -7.27 9.51
C PRO A 104 11.65 -8.16 8.29
N ARG A 105 12.24 -7.58 7.24
CA ARG A 105 12.47 -8.27 5.97
C ARG A 105 13.05 -9.66 6.30
N PRO A 106 12.36 -10.77 5.96
CA PRO A 106 13.07 -12.02 5.88
C PRO A 106 14.16 -11.77 4.85
N ALA A 107 15.42 -11.81 5.29
CA ALA A 107 16.55 -11.73 4.38
C ALA A 107 16.23 -12.66 3.20
N PRO A 108 16.48 -12.25 1.94
CA PRO A 108 16.50 -13.23 0.87
C PRO A 108 17.49 -14.29 1.34
N THR A 109 16.99 -15.44 1.77
CA THR A 109 17.85 -16.56 2.10
C THR A 109 18.67 -16.77 0.83
N ALA A 110 19.97 -16.54 0.94
CA ALA A 110 20.94 -16.65 -0.14
C ALA A 110 21.08 -18.13 -0.56
N ALA A 111 20.00 -18.72 -1.03
CA ALA A 111 19.92 -20.10 -1.52
C ALA A 111 19.01 -20.08 -2.74
N GLY A 112 19.61 -19.88 -3.92
CA GLY A 112 18.93 -20.02 -5.21
C GLY A 112 19.16 -18.91 -6.23
N ALA A 113 20.28 -18.20 -6.21
CA ALA A 113 20.78 -17.53 -7.42
C ALA A 113 21.64 -18.55 -8.18
N GLU A 114 21.07 -19.23 -9.18
CA GLU A 114 21.80 -19.98 -10.22
C GLU A 114 20.84 -20.27 -11.39
N ALA A 115 21.39 -20.30 -12.61
CA ALA A 115 20.77 -20.47 -13.96
C ALA A 115 20.16 -19.19 -14.58
N ILE A 116 20.96 -18.23 -15.10
CA ILE A 116 21.81 -18.22 -16.32
C ILE A 116 20.99 -18.20 -17.63
N ARG A 117 21.34 -17.20 -18.45
CA ARG A 117 20.86 -16.80 -19.78
C ARG A 117 20.60 -17.92 -20.79
N GLN A 118 19.70 -17.62 -21.74
CA GLN A 118 19.85 -17.94 -23.17
C GLN A 118 19.61 -16.66 -23.98
#